data_AF-A0A2U3A724-F1
#
_entry.id   AF-A0A2U3A724-F1
#
_cell.length_a   1.000
_cell.length_b   1.000
_cell.length_c   1.000
_cell.angle_alpha   90.00
_cell.angle_beta   90.00
_cell.angle_gamma   90.00
#
_symmetry.space_group_name_H-M   'P 1'
#
loop_
_entity.id
_entity.type
_entity.pdbx_description
1 polymer ?
#
loop_
_entity_poly.entity_id
_entity_poly.type
_entity_poly.pdbx_seq_one_letter_code
_entity_poly.pdbx_strand_id
1 'polypeptide(L)'
;MYASHDAFRRDLARLADAVAEGRAGTPAVRAGWQNFTHQLHIHHTAEDAGLWPRVRERVAGRPRELALLDAMEDEHSRIDPLLAAVDTALADGAPELGDLVRALTALLDDHLKHEEDSALPLIQDVLTEADWGAFTGRIRETQGMRGAAVFVPWVVDGAPPADRAAFLAAMPPPVRVLNRLFWEGGYRRRGLWAHG
;
A
#
# COMPACT_ATOMS: atom_id res chain seq x y z
N MET A 1 -1.10 -4.88 5.69
CA MET A 1 0.13 -4.41 6.35
C MET A 1 1.30 -5.04 5.61
N TYR A 2 2.11 -5.95 6.15
CA TYR A 2 3.32 -6.48 5.46
C TYR A 2 3.16 -6.77 3.94
N ALA A 3 2.22 -7.63 3.54
CA ALA A 3 2.05 -7.98 2.13
C ALA A 3 1.66 -6.78 1.22
N SER A 4 0.94 -5.77 1.75
CA SER A 4 0.68 -4.53 1.01
C SER A 4 1.91 -3.62 0.98
N HIS A 5 2.73 -3.60 2.04
CA HIS A 5 3.98 -2.83 2.09
C HIS A 5 4.98 -3.35 1.06
N ASP A 6 5.12 -4.68 0.96
CA ASP A 6 5.94 -5.32 -0.06
C ASP A 6 5.48 -4.95 -1.49
N ALA A 7 4.16 -4.89 -1.70
CA ALA A 7 3.59 -4.47 -2.98
C ALA A 7 3.86 -2.99 -3.30
N PHE A 8 3.87 -2.09 -2.29
CA PHE A 8 4.29 -0.70 -2.47
C PHE A 8 5.76 -0.58 -2.84
N ARG A 9 6.65 -1.27 -2.10
CA ARG A 9 8.09 -1.30 -2.39
C ARG A 9 8.37 -1.81 -3.80
N ARG A 10 7.70 -2.90 -4.21
CA ARG A 10 7.79 -3.46 -5.56
C ARG A 10 7.38 -2.46 -6.64
N ASP A 11 6.27 -1.75 -6.45
CA ASP A 11 5.75 -0.81 -7.44
C ASP A 11 6.62 0.47 -7.54
N LEU A 12 7.21 0.94 -6.44
CA LEU A 12 8.21 2.03 -6.47
C LEU A 12 9.49 1.62 -7.20
N ALA A 13 9.97 0.40 -7.01
CA ALA A 13 11.10 -0.13 -7.77
C ALA A 13 10.79 -0.16 -9.28
N ARG A 14 9.60 -0.63 -9.65
CA ARG A 14 9.14 -0.63 -11.06
C ARG A 14 9.02 0.77 -11.65
N LEU A 15 8.58 1.76 -10.87
CA LEU A 15 8.55 3.16 -11.29
C LEU A 15 9.98 3.70 -11.50
N ALA A 16 10.89 3.43 -10.58
CA ALA A 16 12.29 3.85 -10.69
C ALA A 16 12.96 3.26 -11.95
N ASP A 17 12.78 1.96 -12.20
CA ASP A 17 13.28 1.30 -13.41
C ASP A 17 12.68 1.91 -14.69
N ALA A 18 11.37 2.17 -14.69
CA ALA A 18 10.70 2.83 -15.81
C ALA A 18 11.21 4.24 -16.08
N VAL A 19 11.56 5.01 -15.05
CA VAL A 19 12.17 6.34 -15.19
C VAL A 19 13.58 6.21 -15.76
N ALA A 20 14.40 5.30 -15.24
CA ALA A 20 15.77 5.09 -15.71
C ALA A 20 15.83 4.64 -17.18
N GLU A 21 14.84 3.87 -17.63
CA GLU A 21 14.72 3.41 -19.01
C GLU A 21 14.02 4.41 -19.95
N GLY A 22 13.62 5.59 -19.47
CA GLY A 22 12.93 6.59 -20.28
C GLY A 22 11.50 6.21 -20.67
N ARG A 23 10.88 5.28 -19.93
CA ARG A 23 9.51 4.75 -20.18
C ARG A 23 8.44 5.38 -19.30
N ALA A 24 8.79 6.37 -18.47
CA ALA A 24 7.89 7.00 -17.50
C ALA A 24 6.55 7.48 -18.12
N GLY A 25 6.58 7.98 -19.36
CA GLY A 25 5.40 8.50 -20.05
C GLY A 25 4.46 7.43 -20.64
N THR A 26 4.82 6.14 -20.59
CA THR A 26 4.04 5.06 -21.23
C THR A 26 2.70 4.83 -20.53
N PRO A 27 1.64 4.41 -21.26
CA PRO A 27 0.34 4.11 -20.65
C PRO A 27 0.40 3.07 -19.53
N ALA A 28 1.27 2.06 -19.67
CA ALA A 28 1.48 1.01 -18.69
C ALA A 28 2.03 1.54 -17.35
N VAL A 29 2.99 2.46 -17.41
CA VAL A 29 3.57 3.11 -16.21
C VAL A 29 2.57 4.05 -15.57
N ARG A 30 1.84 4.85 -16.37
CA ARG A 30 0.76 5.71 -15.84
C ARG A 30 -0.33 4.91 -15.14
N ALA A 31 -0.76 3.78 -15.71
CA ALA A 31 -1.74 2.90 -15.08
C ALA A 31 -1.20 2.27 -13.79
N GLY A 32 0.08 1.88 -13.78
CA GLY A 32 0.76 1.39 -12.58
C GLY A 32 0.78 2.44 -11.47
N TRP A 33 1.19 3.66 -11.79
CA TRP A 33 1.22 4.79 -10.86
C TRP A 33 -0.17 5.12 -10.28
N GLN A 34 -1.20 5.15 -11.12
CA GLN A 34 -2.58 5.35 -10.68
C GLN A 34 -3.07 4.26 -9.72
N ASN A 35 -2.68 2.99 -9.97
CA ASN A 35 -3.00 1.92 -9.03
C ASN A 35 -2.24 2.09 -7.71
N PHE A 36 -0.94 2.38 -7.77
CA PHE A 36 -0.10 2.61 -6.59
C PHE A 36 -0.68 3.70 -5.69
N THR A 37 -0.95 4.90 -6.22
CA THR A 37 -1.48 6.02 -5.44
C THR A 37 -2.88 5.73 -4.90
N HIS A 38 -3.72 5.03 -5.66
CA HIS A 38 -5.04 4.61 -5.19
C HIS A 38 -4.95 3.63 -4.00
N GLN A 39 -4.08 2.62 -4.07
CA GLN A 39 -3.91 1.66 -2.98
C GLN A 39 -3.29 2.33 -1.74
N LEU A 40 -2.33 3.23 -1.93
CA LEU A 40 -1.68 3.95 -0.83
C LEU A 40 -2.67 4.87 -0.11
N HIS A 41 -3.52 5.56 -0.88
CA HIS A 41 -4.59 6.38 -0.31
C HIS A 41 -5.57 5.55 0.52
N ILE A 42 -5.98 4.36 0.04
CA ILE A 42 -6.86 3.46 0.81
C ILE A 42 -6.19 3.00 2.10
N HIS A 43 -4.90 2.66 2.03
CA HIS A 43 -4.09 2.21 3.16
C HIS A 43 -4.00 3.27 4.26
N HIS A 44 -3.46 4.45 3.94
CA HIS A 44 -3.33 5.54 4.92
C HIS A 44 -4.71 5.98 5.45
N THR A 45 -5.74 6.07 4.60
CA THR A 45 -7.10 6.42 5.06
C THR A 45 -7.65 5.38 6.02
N ALA A 46 -7.40 4.09 5.79
CA ALA A 46 -7.84 3.04 6.70
C ALA A 46 -7.12 3.15 8.04
N GLU A 47 -5.83 3.43 8.04
CA GLU A 47 -5.07 3.70 9.25
C GLU A 47 -5.58 4.92 10.02
N ASP A 48 -5.61 6.09 9.38
CA ASP A 48 -5.92 7.37 10.01
C ASP A 48 -7.37 7.42 10.53
N ALA A 49 -8.33 6.97 9.72
CA ALA A 49 -9.75 7.03 10.09
C ALA A 49 -10.21 5.79 10.87
N GLY A 50 -9.39 4.74 10.90
CA GLY A 50 -9.81 3.42 11.35
C GLY A 50 -8.93 2.83 12.44
N LEU A 51 -7.64 2.69 12.17
CA LEU A 51 -6.71 1.95 13.03
C LEU A 51 -6.19 2.83 14.17
N TRP A 52 -5.55 3.97 13.86
CA TRP A 52 -4.92 4.84 14.85
C TRP A 52 -5.87 5.28 15.96
N PRO A 53 -7.12 5.70 15.70
CA PRO A 53 -8.05 6.07 16.77
C PRO A 53 -8.31 4.92 17.76
N ARG A 54 -8.40 3.67 17.27
CA ARG A 54 -8.62 2.50 18.13
C ARG A 54 -7.39 2.20 18.99
N VAL A 55 -6.20 2.31 18.41
CA VAL A 55 -4.96 2.10 19.18
C VAL A 55 -4.81 3.21 20.23
N ARG A 56 -5.06 4.47 19.88
CA ARG A 56 -5.05 5.63 20.80
C ARG A 56 -5.94 5.40 22.02
N GLU A 57 -7.16 4.89 21.84
CA GLU A 57 -8.06 4.55 22.94
C GLU A 57 -7.45 3.53 23.93
N ARG A 58 -6.70 2.55 23.42
CA ARG A 58 -6.06 1.51 24.25
C ARG A 58 -4.80 1.97 24.96
N VAL A 59 -4.14 3.00 24.42
CA VAL A 59 -2.88 3.53 24.95
C VAL A 59 -3.02 4.92 25.56
N ALA A 60 -4.24 5.37 25.89
CA ALA A 60 -4.51 6.74 26.38
C ALA A 60 -3.66 7.17 27.60
N GLY A 61 -3.19 6.22 28.41
CA GLY A 61 -2.29 6.47 29.55
C GLY A 61 -0.80 6.24 29.27
N ARG A 62 -0.41 5.97 28.02
CA ARG A 62 0.95 5.61 27.62
C ARG A 62 1.52 6.66 26.65
N PRO A 63 2.18 7.72 27.16
CA PRO A 63 2.55 8.89 26.36
C PRO A 63 3.56 8.60 25.25
N ARG A 64 4.39 7.55 25.38
CA ARG A 64 5.36 7.18 24.34
C ARG A 64 4.67 6.58 23.12
N GLU A 65 3.68 5.72 23.35
CA GLU A 65 2.86 5.08 22.33
C GLU A 65 1.94 6.09 21.65
N LEU A 66 1.43 7.08 22.39
CA LEU A 66 0.70 8.20 21.78
C LEU A 66 1.60 9.02 20.84
N ALA A 67 2.83 9.34 21.27
CA ALA A 67 3.79 10.05 20.43
C ALA A 67 4.21 9.23 19.19
N LEU A 68 4.24 7.90 19.29
CA LEU A 68 4.44 7.02 18.12
C LEU A 68 3.30 7.17 17.12
N LEU A 69 2.05 7.22 17.57
CA LEU A 69 0.90 7.40 16.67
C LEU A 69 0.85 8.80 16.06
N ASP A 70 1.25 9.84 16.82
CA ASP A 70 1.45 11.18 16.27
C ASP A 70 2.49 11.18 15.14
N ALA A 71 3.60 10.44 15.32
CA ALA A 71 4.62 10.31 14.29
C ALA A 71 4.11 9.60 13.02
N MET A 72 3.27 8.56 13.13
CA MET A 72 2.65 7.89 11.98
C MET A 72 1.80 8.85 11.15
N GLU A 73 0.93 9.63 11.81
CA GLU A 73 0.08 10.62 11.14
C GLU A 73 0.91 11.75 10.51
N ASP A 74 1.96 12.21 11.19
CA ASP A 74 2.88 13.23 10.67
C ASP A 74 3.65 12.72 9.44
N GLU A 75 4.08 11.46 9.44
CA GLU A 75 4.75 10.82 8.30
C GLU A 75 3.84 10.74 7.07
N HIS A 76 2.56 10.36 7.23
CA HIS A 76 1.58 10.40 6.14
C HIS A 76 1.49 11.80 5.51
N SER A 77 1.41 12.85 6.34
CA SER A 77 1.30 14.23 5.86
C SER A 77 2.52 14.71 5.05
N ARG A 78 3.69 14.08 5.27
CA ARG A 78 4.93 14.38 4.53
C ARG A 78 5.04 13.62 3.22
N ILE A 79 4.37 12.46 3.10
CA ILE A 79 4.35 11.65 1.88
C ILE A 79 3.45 12.29 0.81
N ASP A 80 2.30 12.85 1.21
CA ASP A 80 1.32 13.41 0.27
C ASP A 80 1.87 14.46 -0.70
N PRO A 81 2.68 15.46 -0.26
CA PRO A 81 3.29 16.42 -1.19
C PRO A 81 4.24 15.77 -2.21
N LEU A 82 4.97 14.71 -1.83
CA LEU A 82 5.85 14.00 -2.76
C LEU A 82 5.06 13.18 -3.78
N LEU A 83 3.93 12.58 -3.38
CA LEU A 83 3.02 11.92 -4.33
C LEU A 83 2.52 12.92 -5.37
N ALA A 84 2.08 14.10 -4.95
CA ALA A 84 1.61 15.15 -5.86
C ALA A 84 2.71 15.65 -6.80
N ALA A 85 3.94 15.81 -6.29
CA ALA A 85 5.08 16.22 -7.10
C ALA A 85 5.45 15.17 -8.15
N VAL A 86 5.48 13.88 -7.79
CA VAL A 86 5.73 12.78 -8.74
C VAL A 86 4.61 12.71 -9.78
N ASP A 87 3.35 12.89 -9.38
CA ASP A 87 2.21 12.89 -10.30
C ASP A 87 2.33 13.99 -11.37
N THR A 88 2.66 15.21 -10.94
CA THR A 88 2.87 16.36 -11.85
C THR A 88 4.08 16.12 -12.75
N ALA A 89 5.21 15.67 -12.20
CA ALA A 89 6.41 15.38 -12.99
C ALA A 89 6.20 14.25 -14.01
N LEU A 90 5.39 13.24 -13.69
CA LEU A 90 4.96 12.20 -14.63
C LEU A 90 4.04 12.74 -15.73
N ALA A 91 3.13 13.65 -15.40
CA ALA A 91 2.27 14.32 -16.39
C ALA A 91 3.11 15.13 -17.39
N ASP A 92 4.03 15.94 -16.87
CA ASP A 92 4.78 16.93 -17.64
C ASP A 92 6.05 16.36 -18.32
N GLY A 93 6.48 15.15 -17.92
CA GLY A 93 7.75 14.58 -18.37
C GLY A 93 8.95 15.36 -17.84
N ALA A 94 8.86 15.82 -16.59
CA ALA A 94 9.80 16.75 -16.00
C ALA A 94 11.16 16.09 -15.71
N PRO A 95 12.30 16.80 -15.91
CA PRO A 95 13.64 16.25 -15.71
C PRO A 95 13.93 15.84 -14.26
N GLU A 96 13.27 16.46 -13.28
CA GLU A 96 13.38 16.15 -11.85
C GLU A 96 12.64 14.87 -11.42
N LEU A 97 11.89 14.22 -12.31
CA LEU A 97 11.09 13.03 -11.97
C LEU A 97 11.93 11.94 -11.29
N GLY A 98 13.14 11.69 -11.77
CA GLY A 98 14.02 10.69 -11.17
C GLY A 98 14.40 11.01 -9.73
N ASP A 99 14.58 12.28 -9.39
CA ASP A 99 14.95 12.73 -8.05
C ASP A 99 13.76 12.65 -7.11
N LEU A 100 12.57 13.04 -7.60
CA LEU A 100 11.32 12.93 -6.87
C LEU A 100 10.95 11.48 -6.54
N VAL A 101 11.11 10.57 -7.51
CA VAL A 101 10.88 9.13 -7.28
C VAL A 101 11.84 8.56 -6.24
N ARG A 102 13.12 8.96 -6.25
CA ARG A 102 14.08 8.53 -5.22
C ARG A 102 13.71 9.07 -3.83
N ALA A 103 13.30 10.35 -3.75
CA ALA A 103 12.87 10.96 -2.49
C ALA A 103 11.62 10.28 -1.93
N LEU A 104 10.61 10.03 -2.77
CA LEU A 104 9.40 9.31 -2.38
C LEU A 104 9.72 7.88 -1.93
N THR A 105 10.61 7.19 -2.65
CA THR A 105 10.99 5.81 -2.32
C THR A 105 11.65 5.74 -0.96
N ALA A 106 12.60 6.63 -0.68
CA ALA A 106 13.26 6.66 0.63
C ALA A 106 12.26 6.98 1.76
N LEU A 107 11.44 8.02 1.59
CA LEU A 107 10.49 8.42 2.63
C LEU A 107 9.44 7.33 2.91
N LEU A 108 8.88 6.73 1.86
CA LEU A 108 7.88 5.68 2.05
C LEU A 108 8.51 4.42 2.65
N ASP A 109 9.72 4.03 2.24
CA ASP A 109 10.37 2.85 2.83
C ASP A 109 10.69 3.07 4.33
N ASP A 110 11.18 4.26 4.70
CA ASP A 110 11.41 4.64 6.10
C ASP A 110 10.10 4.59 6.91
N HIS A 111 9.01 5.12 6.37
CA HIS A 111 7.69 5.09 7.01
C HIS A 111 7.18 3.65 7.18
N LEU A 112 7.17 2.84 6.12
CA LEU A 112 6.71 1.45 6.18
C LEU A 112 7.56 0.63 7.16
N LYS A 113 8.88 0.88 7.21
CA LYS A 113 9.77 0.25 8.17
C LYS A 113 9.45 0.67 9.61
N HIS A 114 9.19 1.96 9.84
CA HIS A 114 8.82 2.44 11.17
C HIS A 114 7.48 1.83 11.62
N GLU A 115 6.51 1.74 10.73
CA GLU A 115 5.25 1.07 11.01
C GLU A 115 5.46 -0.42 11.34
N GLU A 116 6.22 -1.14 10.53
CA GLU A 116 6.54 -2.56 10.70
C GLU A 116 7.29 -2.87 11.99
N ASP A 117 8.30 -2.06 12.34
CA ASP A 117 9.17 -2.28 13.49
C ASP A 117 8.55 -1.81 14.81
N SER A 118 7.64 -0.82 14.77
CA SER A 118 7.11 -0.16 15.98
C SER A 118 5.58 -0.21 16.10
N ALA A 119 4.85 0.26 15.09
CA ALA A 119 3.39 0.39 15.17
C ALA A 119 2.66 -0.96 15.08
N LEU A 120 3.06 -1.85 14.17
CA LEU A 120 2.47 -3.18 14.02
C LEU A 120 2.67 -4.05 15.28
N PRO A 121 3.84 -4.06 15.95
CA PRO A 121 3.99 -4.72 17.25
C PRO A 121 3.10 -4.11 18.33
N LEU A 122 2.98 -2.78 18.39
CA LEU A 122 2.08 -2.12 19.34
C LEU A 122 0.61 -2.54 19.09
N ILE A 123 0.18 -2.56 17.84
CA ILE A 123 -1.16 -3.03 17.45
C ILE A 123 -1.40 -4.45 17.97
N GLN A 124 -0.43 -5.35 17.81
CA GLN A 124 -0.54 -6.74 18.28
C GLN A 124 -0.59 -6.84 19.82
N ASP A 125 0.07 -5.93 20.53
CA ASP A 125 0.02 -5.88 22.01
C ASP A 125 -1.35 -5.41 22.54
N VAL A 126 -1.97 -4.42 21.89
CA VAL A 126 -3.10 -3.68 22.47
C VAL A 126 -4.46 -3.98 21.84
N LEU A 127 -4.50 -4.55 20.63
CA LEU A 127 -5.73 -4.92 19.95
C LEU A 127 -6.01 -6.42 20.06
N THR A 128 -7.27 -6.76 20.31
CA THR A 128 -7.74 -8.14 20.28
C THR A 128 -8.01 -8.59 18.85
N GLU A 129 -8.17 -9.90 18.63
CA GLU A 129 -8.62 -10.43 17.35
C GLU A 129 -9.97 -9.84 16.91
N ALA A 130 -10.87 -9.54 17.85
CA ALA A 130 -12.17 -8.93 17.55
C ALA A 130 -12.00 -7.48 17.06
N ASP A 131 -11.09 -6.71 17.67
CA ASP A 131 -10.78 -5.35 17.23
C ASP A 131 -10.19 -5.35 15.82
N TRP A 132 -9.23 -6.24 15.58
CA TRP A 132 -8.61 -6.42 14.27
C TRP A 132 -9.63 -6.88 13.21
N GLY A 133 -10.52 -7.81 13.58
CA GLY A 133 -11.63 -8.27 12.75
C GLY A 133 -12.59 -7.14 12.39
N ALA A 134 -12.94 -6.27 13.34
CA ALA A 134 -13.80 -5.12 13.10
C ALA A 134 -13.13 -4.05 12.21
N PHE A 135 -11.81 -3.84 12.36
CA PHE A 135 -11.04 -2.97 11.49
C PHE A 135 -11.01 -3.48 10.05
N THR A 136 -10.55 -4.71 9.85
CA THR A 136 -10.45 -5.34 8.52
C THR A 136 -11.82 -5.59 7.90
N GLY A 137 -12.85 -5.83 8.71
CA GLY A 137 -14.25 -5.93 8.29
C GLY A 137 -14.75 -4.65 7.61
N ARG A 138 -14.53 -3.49 8.23
CA ARG A 138 -14.91 -2.20 7.63
C ARG A 138 -14.19 -1.93 6.31
N ILE A 139 -12.90 -2.23 6.21
CA ILE A 139 -12.16 -2.13 4.94
C ILE A 139 -12.85 -2.97 3.86
N ARG A 140 -13.21 -4.22 4.18
CA ARG A 140 -13.89 -5.13 3.24
C ARG A 140 -15.26 -4.60 2.82
N GLU A 141 -16.02 -4.03 3.75
CA GLU A 141 -17.33 -3.42 3.46
C GLU A 141 -17.20 -2.22 2.52
N THR A 142 -16.25 -1.32 2.79
CA THR A 142 -16.00 -0.14 1.94
C THR A 142 -15.48 -0.50 0.55
N GLN A 143 -14.54 -1.45 0.46
CA GLN A 143 -13.90 -1.84 -0.81
C GLN A 143 -14.79 -2.76 -1.65
N GLY A 144 -15.56 -3.63 -0.99
CA GLY A 144 -16.38 -4.65 -1.63
C GLY A 144 -15.60 -5.55 -2.59
N MET A 145 -16.34 -6.28 -3.43
CA MET A 145 -15.75 -7.24 -4.37
C MET A 145 -14.96 -6.57 -5.50
N ARG A 146 -15.30 -5.34 -5.88
CA ARG A 146 -14.59 -4.60 -6.93
C ARG A 146 -13.20 -4.15 -6.48
N GLY A 147 -13.08 -3.63 -5.26
CA GLY A 147 -11.78 -3.30 -4.66
C GLY A 147 -10.93 -4.55 -4.45
N ALA A 148 -11.51 -5.62 -3.90
CA ALA A 148 -10.83 -6.89 -3.71
C ALA A 148 -10.29 -7.49 -5.02
N ALA A 149 -11.03 -7.33 -6.13
CA ALA A 149 -10.61 -7.79 -7.46
C ALA A 149 -9.38 -7.07 -8.03
N VAL A 150 -8.98 -5.93 -7.44
CA VAL A 150 -7.75 -5.22 -7.78
C VAL A 150 -6.69 -5.48 -6.71
N PHE A 151 -7.04 -5.31 -5.44
CA PHE A 151 -6.12 -5.42 -4.31
C PHE A 151 -5.47 -6.81 -4.20
N VAL A 152 -6.28 -7.88 -4.24
CA VAL A 152 -5.77 -9.25 -4.05
C VAL A 152 -4.73 -9.64 -5.12
N PRO A 153 -5.01 -9.52 -6.43
CA PRO A 153 -4.02 -9.84 -7.44
C PRO A 153 -2.82 -8.87 -7.44
N TRP A 154 -3.01 -7.60 -7.05
CA TRP A 154 -1.92 -6.64 -6.88
C TRP A 154 -0.95 -7.01 -5.77
N VAL A 155 -1.45 -7.47 -4.62
CA VAL A 155 -0.59 -7.92 -3.50
C VAL A 155 0.24 -9.13 -3.90
N VAL A 156 -0.35 -10.12 -4.57
CA VAL A 156 0.37 -11.36 -4.92
C VAL A 156 1.23 -11.26 -6.18
N ASP A 157 1.19 -10.14 -6.90
CA ASP A 157 1.97 -9.93 -8.11
C ASP A 157 3.47 -9.85 -7.79
N GLY A 158 4.26 -10.77 -8.35
CA GLY A 158 5.70 -10.86 -8.08
C GLY A 158 6.05 -11.26 -6.64
N ALA A 159 5.08 -11.57 -5.78
CA ALA A 159 5.33 -12.00 -4.41
C ALA A 159 6.02 -13.38 -4.38
N PRO A 160 6.97 -13.63 -3.46
CA PRO A 160 7.58 -14.94 -3.30
C PRO A 160 6.53 -16.04 -3.10
N PRO A 161 6.76 -17.29 -3.58
CA PRO A 161 5.74 -18.34 -3.53
C PRO A 161 5.18 -18.62 -2.13
N ALA A 162 6.02 -18.53 -1.09
CA ALA A 162 5.62 -18.71 0.29
C ALA A 162 4.67 -17.60 0.77
N ASP A 163 5.04 -16.34 0.55
CA ASP A 163 4.26 -15.17 0.98
C ASP A 163 2.93 -15.09 0.23
N ARG A 164 2.95 -15.39 -1.08
CA ARG A 164 1.74 -15.53 -1.89
C ARG A 164 0.81 -16.60 -1.31
N ALA A 165 1.34 -17.77 -0.94
CA ALA A 165 0.52 -18.84 -0.37
C ALA A 165 -0.07 -18.44 0.98
N ALA A 166 0.74 -17.83 1.85
CA ALA A 166 0.32 -17.35 3.16
C ALA A 166 -0.78 -16.27 3.06
N PHE A 167 -0.58 -15.25 2.22
CA PHE A 167 -1.56 -14.19 2.00
C PHE A 167 -2.89 -14.74 1.48
N LEU A 168 -2.85 -15.61 0.46
CA LEU A 168 -4.06 -16.20 -0.10
C LEU A 168 -4.78 -17.11 0.92
N ALA A 169 -4.04 -17.87 1.75
CA ALA A 169 -4.62 -18.72 2.78
C ALA A 169 -5.42 -17.91 3.83
N ALA A 170 -4.99 -16.69 4.13
CA ALA A 170 -5.69 -15.76 5.02
C ALA A 170 -6.96 -15.13 4.41
N MET A 171 -7.18 -15.26 3.10
CA MET A 171 -8.37 -14.73 2.43
C MET A 171 -9.60 -15.64 2.56
N PRO A 172 -10.82 -15.08 2.63
CA PRO A 172 -12.04 -15.86 2.61
C PRO A 172 -12.09 -16.84 1.42
N PRO A 173 -12.65 -18.05 1.58
CA PRO A 173 -12.68 -19.06 0.50
C PRO A 173 -13.20 -18.55 -0.86
N PRO A 174 -14.30 -17.77 -0.93
CA PRO A 174 -14.80 -17.25 -2.21
C PRO A 174 -13.78 -16.34 -2.92
N VAL A 175 -13.05 -15.52 -2.15
CA VAL A 175 -12.02 -14.60 -2.68
C VAL A 175 -10.87 -15.37 -3.33
N ARG A 176 -10.40 -16.45 -2.69
CA ARG A 176 -9.33 -17.30 -3.25
C ARG A 176 -9.72 -17.89 -4.61
N VAL A 177 -10.96 -18.38 -4.72
CA VAL A 177 -11.49 -18.97 -5.96
C VAL A 177 -11.62 -17.93 -7.05
N LEU A 178 -12.23 -16.77 -6.73
CA LEU A 178 -12.40 -15.68 -7.70
C LEU A 178 -11.07 -15.11 -8.17
N ASN A 179 -10.09 -14.98 -7.27
CA ASN A 179 -8.76 -14.53 -7.60
C ASN A 179 -8.10 -15.45 -8.63
N ARG A 180 -8.08 -16.76 -8.35
CA ARG A 180 -7.48 -17.77 -9.23
C ARG A 180 -8.14 -17.84 -10.60
N LEU A 181 -9.47 -17.78 -10.65
CA LEU A 181 -10.23 -18.02 -11.87
C LEU A 181 -10.40 -16.77 -12.74
N PHE A 182 -10.49 -15.59 -12.15
CA PHE A 182 -10.90 -14.38 -12.86
C PHE A 182 -9.97 -13.19 -12.63
N TRP A 183 -9.66 -12.86 -11.37
CA TRP A 183 -9.05 -11.57 -11.06
C TRP A 183 -7.58 -11.46 -11.46
N GLU A 184 -6.77 -12.48 -11.22
CA GLU A 184 -5.35 -12.42 -11.64
C GLU A 184 -5.20 -12.27 -13.14
N GLY A 185 -6.02 -12.98 -13.92
CA GLY A 185 -6.03 -12.83 -15.37
C GLY A 185 -6.47 -11.43 -15.80
N GLY A 186 -7.50 -10.89 -15.15
CA GLY A 186 -7.97 -9.52 -15.39
C GLY A 186 -6.93 -8.46 -15.02
N TYR A 187 -6.26 -8.63 -13.88
CA TYR A 187 -5.20 -7.76 -13.40
C TYR A 187 -3.99 -7.77 -14.36
N ARG A 188 -3.49 -8.95 -14.76
CA ARG A 188 -2.38 -9.06 -15.72
C ARG A 188 -2.69 -8.39 -17.06
N ARG A 189 -3.94 -8.48 -17.53
CA ARG A 189 -4.38 -7.80 -18.78
C ARG A 189 -4.35 -6.28 -18.68
N ARG A 190 -4.30 -5.69 -17.49
CA ARG A 190 -4.12 -4.23 -17.33
C ARG A 190 -2.71 -3.78 -17.72
N GLY A 191 -1.73 -4.70 -17.76
CA GLY A 191 -0.37 -4.40 -18.17
C GLY A 191 0.31 -3.33 -17.30
N LEU A 192 -0.02 -3.28 -16.00
CA LEU A 192 0.61 -2.32 -15.09
C LEU A 192 2.12 -2.53 -15.13
N TRP A 193 2.87 -1.44 -15.36
CA TRP A 193 4.33 -1.45 -15.43
C TRP A 193 4.95 -2.26 -16.60
N ALA A 194 4.15 -2.75 -17.55
CA ALA A 194 4.65 -3.55 -18.67
C ALA A 194 5.65 -2.77 -19.55
N HIS A 195 6.73 -3.46 -19.94
CA HIS A 195 7.55 -3.05 -21.08
C HIS A 195 6.71 -3.38 -22.33
N GLY A 196 6.23 -2.36 -23.03
CA GLY A 196 5.35 -2.52 -24.20
C GLY A 196 5.99 -3.31 -25.35
#